data_AF-A0A9D5KZ19-F1
#
_entry.id   AF-A0A9D5KZ19-F1
#
_cell.length_a   1.000
_cell.length_b   1.000
_cell.length_c   1.000
_cell.angle_alpha   90.00
_cell.angle_beta   90.00
_cell.angle_gamma   90.00
#
_symmetry.space_group_name_H-M   'P 1'
#
loop_
_entity.id
_entity.type
_entity.pdbx_description
1 polymer ?
#
loop_
_entity_poly.entity_id
_entity_poly.type
_entity_poly.pdbx_seq_one_letter_code
_entity_poly.pdbx_strand_id
1 'polypeptide(L)'
;MIRSGHTENEIDSTLIGTDFSRKIILGVVNWFFHMVSDMAGSSGSIAYGKYGTGLPGPIVSTLKIMSALPIFQNKEGNNELSKFISRLFNGTLLANKDQYGHLDKSSIIKFDFRTELGIGAELGRQSIPVIINECLVRGFYFFRRVYQEFKNVNPKSFEECLRKINWEKCIPFKNRTIQRMITVSSGTFVATDLIDAAVRAAISGGAINPASFVGRMALRINIVGVGRFVIALGTEIYMGVQKRKKENERLREVSRYLELRNANLHLHSAKMWIAIKEWQKVQTSLTQQQNETELLLLESLKETSATIQTISPLKANIESYNDGLLEELSDLIF
;
A
#
# COMPACT_ATOMS: atom_id res chain seq x y z
N MET A 1 -16.34 -79.56 37.96
CA MET A 1 -17.66 -80.17 37.73
C MET A 1 -18.64 -79.05 37.41
N ILE A 2 -19.00 -78.93 36.13
CA ILE A 2 -20.28 -78.41 35.56
C ILE A 2 -20.60 -76.93 35.87
N ARG A 3 -20.26 -76.00 34.95
CA ARG A 3 -21.13 -75.28 33.97
C ARG A 3 -21.91 -74.12 34.63
N SER A 4 -22.11 -72.94 34.02
CA SER A 4 -22.18 -72.57 32.60
C SER A 4 -22.10 -71.04 32.42
N GLY A 5 -21.61 -70.62 31.26
CA GLY A 5 -22.26 -69.54 30.50
C GLY A 5 -21.81 -68.12 30.82
N HIS A 6 -20.67 -67.70 30.27
CA HIS A 6 -20.51 -66.31 29.86
C HIS A 6 -21.52 -66.06 28.74
N THR A 7 -22.65 -65.44 29.09
CA THR A 7 -23.61 -64.89 28.15
C THR A 7 -23.06 -63.61 27.55
N GLU A 8 -23.21 -63.51 26.24
CA GLU A 8 -22.94 -62.37 25.39
C GLU A 8 -23.58 -61.07 25.93
N ASN A 9 -22.82 -59.97 25.83
CA ASN A 9 -23.32 -58.60 25.70
C ASN A 9 -24.55 -58.21 26.55
N GLU A 10 -24.38 -58.05 27.86
CA GLU A 10 -25.15 -57.01 28.56
C GLU A 10 -24.63 -55.66 28.08
N ILE A 11 -25.21 -55.14 27.00
CA ILE A 11 -25.18 -53.69 26.76
C ILE A 11 -25.88 -53.11 27.97
N ASP A 12 -25.12 -52.49 28.88
CA ASP A 12 -25.62 -51.90 30.12
C ASP A 12 -26.74 -50.90 29.79
N SER A 13 -27.98 -51.40 29.80
CA SER A 13 -29.17 -50.70 29.30
C SER A 13 -29.50 -49.45 30.12
N THR A 14 -28.82 -49.28 31.25
CA THR A 14 -28.86 -48.08 32.09
C THR A 14 -28.28 -46.84 31.40
N LEU A 15 -27.35 -47.01 30.45
CA LEU A 15 -26.72 -45.91 29.70
C LEU A 15 -27.50 -45.52 28.42
N ILE A 16 -28.55 -46.27 28.07
CA ILE A 16 -29.41 -46.01 26.91
C ILE A 16 -30.73 -45.49 27.42
N GLY A 17 -30.89 -44.17 27.43
CA GLY A 17 -32.08 -43.50 27.94
C GLY A 17 -33.40 -44.06 27.40
N THR A 18 -34.46 -43.96 28.20
CA THR A 18 -35.79 -44.49 27.83
C THR A 18 -36.46 -43.68 26.72
N ASP A 19 -36.33 -42.35 26.76
CA ASP A 19 -37.00 -41.40 25.87
C ASP A 19 -36.04 -40.82 24.82
N PHE A 20 -36.58 -40.33 23.70
CA PHE A 20 -35.78 -39.74 22.60
C PHE A 20 -34.80 -38.67 23.11
N SER A 21 -35.26 -37.71 23.91
CA SER A 21 -34.41 -36.66 24.48
C SER A 21 -33.32 -37.21 25.40
N ARG A 22 -33.62 -38.24 26.21
CA ARG A 22 -32.63 -38.88 27.08
C ARG A 22 -31.59 -39.68 26.30
N LYS A 23 -31.98 -40.34 25.22
CA LYS A 23 -31.03 -41.04 24.31
C LYS A 23 -30.06 -40.06 23.66
N ILE A 24 -30.55 -38.91 23.20
CA ILE A 24 -29.68 -37.87 22.64
C ILE A 24 -28.72 -37.32 23.70
N ILE A 25 -29.22 -36.96 24.88
CA ILE A 25 -28.38 -36.40 25.95
C ILE A 25 -27.33 -37.41 26.43
N LEU A 26 -27.73 -38.65 26.75
CA LEU A 26 -26.82 -39.69 27.22
C LEU A 26 -25.82 -40.10 26.13
N GLY A 27 -26.25 -40.16 24.87
CA GLY A 27 -25.37 -40.40 23.73
C GLY A 27 -24.31 -39.29 23.58
N VAL A 28 -24.72 -38.02 23.65
CA VAL A 28 -23.80 -36.87 23.55
C VAL A 28 -22.86 -36.80 24.74
N VAL A 29 -23.36 -36.99 25.96
CA VAL A 29 -22.54 -36.95 27.18
C VAL A 29 -21.53 -38.10 27.20
N ASN A 30 -21.96 -39.33 26.86
CA ASN A 30 -21.05 -40.47 26.80
C ASN A 30 -19.99 -40.29 25.71
N TRP A 31 -20.40 -39.85 24.51
CA TRP A 31 -19.46 -39.51 23.43
C TRP A 31 -18.46 -38.43 23.85
N PHE A 32 -18.93 -37.36 24.51
CA PHE A 32 -18.08 -36.29 25.01
C PHE A 32 -17.04 -36.81 26.02
N PHE A 33 -17.46 -37.61 27.01
CA PHE A 33 -16.52 -38.17 27.99
C PHE A 33 -15.57 -39.20 27.38
N HIS A 34 -15.98 -39.95 26.36
CA HIS A 34 -15.07 -40.77 25.56
C HIS A 34 -14.00 -39.92 24.87
N MET A 35 -14.37 -38.81 24.25
CA MET A 35 -13.40 -37.88 23.65
C MET A 35 -12.44 -37.27 24.68
N VAL A 36 -12.95 -36.90 25.87
CA VAL A 36 -12.11 -36.42 26.97
C VAL A 36 -11.13 -37.51 27.41
N SER A 37 -11.57 -38.77 27.48
CA SER A 37 -10.71 -39.92 27.75
C SER A 37 -9.67 -40.16 26.63
N ASP A 38 -10.00 -39.93 25.37
CA ASP A 38 -9.03 -40.02 24.27
C ASP A 38 -7.94 -38.94 24.37
N MET A 39 -8.28 -37.76 24.89
CA MET A 39 -7.35 -36.65 25.10
C MET A 39 -6.50 -36.80 26.36
N ALA A 40 -7.10 -37.14 27.51
CA ALA A 40 -6.42 -37.22 28.82
C ALA A 40 -5.84 -38.61 29.10
N GLY A 41 -6.41 -39.66 28.52
CA GLY A 41 -6.20 -41.05 28.89
C GLY A 41 -7.33 -41.56 29.79
N SER A 42 -7.68 -42.83 29.65
CA SER A 42 -8.57 -43.50 30.60
C SER A 42 -7.87 -43.68 31.95
N SER A 43 -8.65 -43.87 33.03
CA SER A 43 -8.13 -44.10 34.38
C SER A 43 -7.08 -45.23 34.44
N GLY A 44 -7.30 -46.31 33.69
CA GLY A 44 -6.32 -47.39 33.53
C GLY A 44 -5.05 -46.93 32.81
N SER A 45 -5.17 -46.22 31.69
CA SER A 45 -4.01 -45.70 30.95
C SER A 45 -3.18 -44.73 31.78
N ILE A 46 -3.83 -43.83 32.51
CA ILE A 46 -3.19 -42.86 33.41
C ILE A 46 -2.45 -43.59 34.55
N ALA A 47 -3.03 -44.64 35.12
CA ALA A 47 -2.39 -45.45 36.16
C ALA A 47 -1.10 -46.14 35.68
N TYR A 48 -0.98 -46.43 34.38
CA TYR A 48 0.25 -46.93 33.75
C TYR A 48 1.16 -45.82 33.17
N GLY A 49 0.89 -44.55 33.50
CA GLY A 49 1.65 -43.40 33.00
C GLY A 49 1.53 -43.18 31.48
N LYS A 50 0.49 -43.74 30.83
CA LYS A 50 0.22 -43.60 29.40
C LYS A 50 -0.83 -42.54 29.17
N TYR A 51 -0.49 -41.56 28.33
CA TYR A 51 -1.47 -40.60 27.83
C TYR A 51 -2.48 -41.25 26.89
N GLY A 52 -3.65 -40.63 26.77
CA GLY A 52 -4.62 -40.95 25.74
C GLY A 52 -4.03 -40.88 24.32
N THR A 53 -4.72 -41.52 23.37
CA THR A 53 -4.32 -41.55 21.95
C THR A 53 -4.09 -40.15 21.39
N GLY A 54 -4.85 -39.17 21.87
CA GLY A 54 -4.92 -37.81 21.34
C GLY A 54 -6.03 -37.69 20.31
N LEU A 55 -6.55 -36.48 20.15
CA LEU A 55 -7.53 -36.14 19.12
C LEU A 55 -6.85 -35.27 18.05
N PRO A 56 -7.17 -35.42 16.75
CA PRO A 56 -6.71 -34.47 15.76
C PRO A 56 -7.34 -33.10 16.04
N GLY A 57 -6.53 -32.06 16.15
CA GLY A 57 -7.06 -30.71 16.27
C GLY A 57 -7.52 -30.14 14.92
N PRO A 58 -8.02 -28.90 14.91
CA PRO A 58 -8.50 -28.27 13.70
C PRO A 58 -7.47 -28.28 12.56
N ILE A 59 -6.20 -28.02 12.83
CA ILE A 59 -5.14 -27.96 11.81
C ILE A 59 -4.92 -29.35 11.21
N VAL A 60 -4.69 -30.38 12.04
CA VAL A 60 -4.50 -31.75 11.55
C VAL A 60 -5.72 -32.26 10.82
N SER A 61 -6.93 -31.99 11.33
CA SER A 61 -8.18 -32.40 10.69
C SER A 61 -8.36 -31.76 9.30
N THR A 62 -8.09 -30.46 9.16
CA THR A 62 -8.18 -29.75 7.88
C THR A 62 -7.14 -30.27 6.90
N LEU A 63 -5.89 -30.45 7.34
CA LEU A 63 -4.84 -31.03 6.51
C LEU A 63 -5.22 -32.45 6.06
N LYS A 64 -5.84 -33.25 6.93
CA LYS A 64 -6.29 -34.59 6.59
C LYS A 64 -7.39 -34.58 5.53
N ILE A 65 -8.33 -33.64 5.62
CA ILE A 65 -9.37 -33.42 4.59
C ILE A 65 -8.73 -32.98 3.27
N MET A 66 -7.81 -32.00 3.31
CA MET A 66 -7.10 -31.55 2.11
C MET A 66 -6.32 -32.67 1.45
N SER A 67 -5.71 -33.56 2.25
CA SER A 67 -4.99 -34.71 1.74
C SER A 67 -5.90 -35.65 0.95
N ALA A 68 -7.18 -35.74 1.29
CA ALA A 68 -8.11 -36.63 0.60
C ALA A 68 -8.52 -36.12 -0.79
N LEU A 69 -8.15 -34.89 -1.19
CA LEU A 69 -8.48 -34.35 -2.51
C LEU A 69 -7.85 -35.16 -3.64
N PRO A 70 -8.52 -35.29 -4.80
CA PRO A 70 -8.05 -36.11 -5.92
C PRO A 70 -6.64 -35.75 -6.43
N ILE A 71 -6.24 -34.48 -6.31
CA ILE A 71 -4.90 -34.00 -6.73
C ILE A 71 -3.75 -34.66 -5.94
N PHE A 72 -4.02 -35.18 -4.74
CA PHE A 72 -3.04 -35.84 -3.87
C PHE A 72 -3.18 -37.37 -3.87
N GLN A 73 -4.14 -37.92 -4.62
CA GLN A 73 -4.31 -39.36 -4.77
C GLN A 73 -3.55 -39.85 -6.00
N ASN A 74 -2.54 -40.71 -5.80
CA ASN A 74 -1.87 -41.35 -6.93
C ASN A 74 -2.72 -42.49 -7.49
N LYS A 75 -2.49 -42.84 -8.78
CA LYS A 75 -3.18 -43.94 -9.48
C LYS A 75 -3.04 -45.31 -8.79
N GLU A 76 -2.04 -45.46 -7.94
CA GLU A 76 -1.76 -46.67 -7.14
C GLU A 76 -2.50 -46.67 -5.78
N GLY A 77 -3.36 -45.69 -5.51
CA GLY A 77 -4.08 -45.57 -4.23
C GLY A 77 -3.21 -45.09 -3.06
N ASN A 78 -1.95 -44.75 -3.32
CA ASN A 78 -1.03 -44.24 -2.31
C ASN A 78 -1.13 -42.71 -2.19
N ASN A 79 -1.28 -42.22 -0.96
CA ASN A 79 -1.34 -40.79 -0.65
C ASN A 79 -0.25 -40.44 0.36
N GLU A 80 0.88 -39.97 -0.16
CA GLU A 80 2.06 -39.62 0.62
C GLU A 80 1.78 -38.49 1.62
N LEU A 81 0.96 -37.50 1.25
CA LEU A 81 0.60 -36.40 2.13
C LEU A 81 -0.26 -36.88 3.29
N SER A 82 -1.20 -37.79 3.04
CA SER A 82 -2.03 -38.42 4.06
C SER A 82 -1.20 -39.29 5.02
N LYS A 83 -0.21 -40.04 4.51
CA LYS A 83 0.75 -40.81 5.32
C LYS A 83 1.63 -39.90 6.17
N PHE A 84 2.13 -38.80 5.60
CA PHE A 84 2.90 -37.78 6.30
C PHE A 84 2.12 -37.19 7.47
N ILE A 85 0.87 -36.76 7.25
CA ILE A 85 0.00 -36.24 8.31
C ILE A 85 -0.27 -37.29 9.39
N SER A 86 -0.52 -38.55 9.01
CA SER A 86 -0.71 -39.62 9.98
C SER A 86 0.55 -39.86 10.84
N ARG A 87 1.75 -39.77 10.26
CA ARG A 87 3.02 -39.87 11.01
C ARG A 87 3.25 -38.67 11.91
N LEU A 88 2.84 -37.48 11.48
CA LEU A 88 2.90 -36.24 12.27
C LEU A 88 1.96 -36.33 13.49
N PHE A 89 0.71 -36.74 13.29
CA PHE A 89 -0.27 -36.94 14.37
C PHE A 89 0.20 -38.01 15.38
N ASN A 90 0.67 -39.16 14.88
CA ASN A 90 1.18 -40.24 15.74
C ASN A 90 2.53 -39.93 16.39
N GLY A 91 3.19 -38.83 16.00
CA GLY A 91 4.48 -38.40 16.51
C GLY A 91 5.69 -39.23 16.06
N THR A 92 5.51 -40.16 15.12
CA THR A 92 6.60 -40.99 14.57
C THR A 92 7.47 -40.24 13.56
N LEU A 93 7.03 -39.06 13.13
CA LEU A 93 7.77 -38.23 12.18
C LEU A 93 9.01 -37.58 12.81
N LEU A 94 8.90 -37.09 14.04
CA LEU A 94 9.94 -36.35 14.76
C LEU A 94 10.65 -37.22 15.82
N ALA A 95 10.24 -38.48 15.97
CA ALA A 95 10.83 -39.39 16.91
C ALA A 95 12.24 -39.79 16.45
N ASN A 96 13.17 -39.84 17.41
CA ASN A 96 14.52 -40.31 17.18
C ASN A 96 14.51 -41.81 16.93
N LYS A 97 15.41 -42.23 16.04
CA LYS A 97 15.70 -43.65 15.83
C LYS A 97 16.92 -44.01 16.65
N ASP A 98 16.88 -45.16 17.29
CA ASP A 98 18.03 -45.73 17.95
C ASP A 98 19.10 -46.16 16.93
N GLN A 99 20.25 -46.55 17.44
CA GLN A 99 21.40 -47.05 16.67
C GLN A 99 21.10 -48.30 15.81
N TYR A 100 19.97 -48.97 16.04
CA TYR A 100 19.50 -50.14 15.29
C TYR A 100 18.35 -49.81 14.33
N GLY A 101 17.92 -48.54 14.27
CA GLY A 101 16.85 -48.04 13.39
C GLY A 101 15.44 -48.17 13.96
N HIS A 102 15.27 -48.63 15.21
CA HIS A 102 13.96 -48.68 15.88
C HIS A 102 13.60 -47.31 16.48
N LEU A 103 12.30 -47.02 16.54
CA LEU A 103 11.77 -45.78 17.11
C LEU A 103 11.92 -45.79 18.64
N ASP A 104 12.62 -44.78 19.17
CA ASP A 104 12.67 -44.55 20.61
C ASP A 104 11.31 -44.02 21.08
N LYS A 105 10.58 -44.86 21.83
CA LYS A 105 9.24 -44.55 22.35
C LYS A 105 9.23 -43.35 23.28
N SER A 106 10.35 -43.00 23.91
CA SER A 106 10.45 -41.85 24.81
C SER A 106 10.56 -40.51 24.05
N SER A 107 10.96 -40.56 22.78
CA SER A 107 11.15 -39.38 21.92
C SER A 107 9.94 -39.04 21.04
N ILE A 108 8.82 -39.76 21.17
CA ILE A 108 7.63 -39.57 20.35
C ILE A 108 6.93 -38.26 20.75
N ILE A 109 6.98 -37.28 19.85
CA ILE A 109 6.27 -36.00 20.00
C ILE A 109 5.04 -36.01 19.10
N LYS A 110 3.86 -36.25 19.69
CA LYS A 110 2.60 -36.24 18.95
C LYS A 110 2.17 -34.81 18.61
N PHE A 111 1.73 -34.61 17.37
CA PHE A 111 1.05 -33.39 16.98
C PHE A 111 -0.47 -33.62 17.07
N ASP A 112 -0.99 -33.61 18.29
CA ASP A 112 -2.41 -33.76 18.58
C ASP A 112 -3.03 -32.42 19.01
N PHE A 113 -4.31 -32.41 19.33
CA PHE A 113 -5.05 -31.22 19.72
C PHE A 113 -4.39 -30.45 20.89
N ARG A 114 -3.69 -31.13 21.81
CA ARG A 114 -2.99 -30.44 22.92
C ARG A 114 -1.80 -29.64 22.42
N THR A 115 -1.04 -30.22 21.49
CA THR A 115 0.08 -29.54 20.83
C THR A 115 -0.43 -28.36 20.00
N GLU A 116 -1.53 -28.53 19.27
CA GLU A 116 -2.17 -27.44 18.52
C GLU A 116 -2.66 -26.31 19.43
N LEU A 117 -3.29 -26.63 20.57
CA LEU A 117 -3.69 -25.64 21.58
C LEU A 117 -2.48 -24.91 22.17
N GLY A 118 -1.39 -25.61 22.46
CA GLY A 118 -0.15 -25.01 22.94
C GLY A 118 0.46 -24.03 21.94
N ILE A 119 0.49 -24.41 20.65
CA ILE A 119 0.92 -23.51 19.56
C ILE A 119 -0.01 -22.30 19.46
N GLY A 120 -1.32 -22.52 19.50
CA GLY A 120 -2.31 -21.43 19.46
C GLY A 120 -2.17 -20.45 20.63
N ALA A 121 -1.96 -20.96 21.83
CA ALA A 121 -1.73 -20.14 23.02
C ALA A 121 -0.44 -19.31 22.90
N GLU A 122 0.64 -19.89 22.39
CA GLU A 122 1.92 -19.19 22.21
C GLU A 122 1.84 -18.13 21.10
N LEU A 123 1.17 -18.42 19.97
CA LEU A 123 0.87 -17.42 18.94
C LEU A 123 -0.04 -16.31 19.49
N GLY A 124 -1.02 -16.65 20.32
CA GLY A 124 -1.88 -15.67 21.00
C GLY A 124 -1.06 -14.72 21.88
N ARG A 125 -0.14 -15.26 22.69
CA ARG A 125 0.78 -14.48 23.53
C ARG A 125 1.68 -13.57 22.70
N GLN A 126 2.25 -14.08 21.62
CA GLN A 126 3.11 -13.32 20.70
C GLN A 126 2.35 -12.24 19.90
N SER A 127 1.03 -12.38 19.77
CA SER A 127 0.17 -11.40 19.09
C SER A 127 -0.05 -10.13 19.92
N ILE A 128 0.06 -10.20 21.26
CA ILE A 128 -0.24 -9.08 22.16
C ILE A 128 0.61 -7.83 21.81
N PRO A 129 1.95 -7.91 21.70
CA PRO A 129 2.77 -6.73 21.34
C PRO A 129 2.45 -6.19 19.95
N VAL A 130 2.11 -7.07 19.00
CA VAL A 130 1.79 -6.71 17.61
C VAL A 130 0.49 -5.90 17.56
N ILE A 131 -0.53 -6.34 18.29
CA ILE A 131 -1.83 -5.66 18.40
C ILE A 131 -1.64 -4.30 19.07
N ILE A 132 -0.93 -4.24 20.20
CA ILE A 132 -0.64 -2.98 20.90
C ILE A 132 0.06 -2.00 19.97
N ASN A 133 1.08 -2.47 19.23
CA ASN A 133 1.79 -1.64 18.28
C ASN A 133 0.86 -1.06 17.20
N GLU A 134 0.01 -1.90 16.59
CA GLU A 134 -0.94 -1.41 15.59
C GLU A 134 -1.94 -0.42 16.18
N CYS A 135 -2.45 -0.66 17.38
CA CYS A 135 -3.33 0.26 18.08
C CYS A 135 -2.65 1.61 18.32
N LEU A 136 -1.40 1.61 18.78
CA LEU A 136 -0.63 2.84 18.99
C LEU A 136 -0.42 3.60 17.67
N VAL A 137 0.05 2.93 16.62
CA VAL A 137 0.28 3.55 15.31
C VAL A 137 -1.00 4.16 14.75
N ARG A 138 -2.13 3.45 14.85
CA ARG A 138 -3.44 3.93 14.39
C ARG A 138 -3.95 5.08 15.27
N GLY A 139 -3.74 5.02 16.57
CA GLY A 139 -4.06 6.09 17.52
C GLY A 139 -3.29 7.38 17.20
N PHE A 140 -1.96 7.28 17.04
CA PHE A 140 -1.13 8.43 16.65
C PHE A 140 -1.54 9.01 15.29
N TYR A 141 -1.86 8.15 14.32
CA TYR A 141 -2.39 8.62 13.04
C TYR A 141 -3.71 9.38 13.20
N PHE A 142 -4.65 8.82 13.97
CA PHE A 142 -5.95 9.43 14.23
C PHE A 142 -5.79 10.80 14.88
N PHE A 143 -5.03 10.90 15.99
CA PHE A 143 -4.80 12.18 16.67
C PHE A 143 -4.10 13.20 15.77
N ARG A 144 -3.10 12.76 14.99
CA ARG A 144 -2.43 13.62 14.01
C ARG A 144 -3.42 14.17 12.98
N ARG A 145 -4.33 13.35 12.46
CA ARG A 145 -5.33 13.78 11.47
C ARG A 145 -6.37 14.72 12.07
N VAL A 146 -6.88 14.39 13.25
CA VAL A 146 -7.80 15.27 13.99
C VAL A 146 -7.15 16.62 14.23
N TYR A 147 -5.89 16.66 14.67
CA TYR A 147 -5.16 17.91 14.86
C TYR A 147 -4.99 18.72 13.56
N GLN A 148 -4.68 18.05 12.45
CA GLN A 148 -4.56 18.71 11.15
C GLN A 148 -5.90 19.30 10.67
N GLU A 149 -6.99 18.55 10.79
CA GLU A 149 -8.32 19.04 10.43
C GLU A 149 -8.80 20.16 11.37
N PHE A 150 -8.49 20.05 12.66
CA PHE A 150 -8.75 21.12 13.64
C PHE A 150 -8.05 22.42 13.26
N LYS A 151 -6.76 22.37 12.88
CA LYS A 151 -6.01 23.55 12.40
C LYS A 151 -6.57 24.13 11.10
N ASN A 152 -7.05 23.27 10.19
CA ASN A 152 -7.57 23.71 8.90
C ASN A 152 -8.93 24.41 9.03
N VAL A 153 -9.81 23.88 9.88
CA VAL A 153 -11.18 24.41 10.09
C VAL A 153 -11.18 25.56 11.11
N ASN A 154 -10.31 25.50 12.12
CA ASN A 154 -10.24 26.41 13.26
C ASN A 154 -11.61 26.67 13.93
N PRO A 155 -12.30 25.62 14.42
CA PRO A 155 -13.63 25.75 15.00
C PRO A 155 -13.58 26.56 16.31
N LYS A 156 -14.59 27.42 16.52
CA LYS A 156 -14.67 28.28 17.71
C LYS A 156 -15.44 27.64 18.87
N SER A 157 -16.14 26.53 18.62
CA SER A 157 -16.90 25.77 19.62
C SER A 157 -16.79 24.26 19.39
N PHE A 158 -17.10 23.47 20.42
CA PHE A 158 -17.10 22.00 20.33
C PHE A 158 -18.17 21.47 19.35
N GLU A 159 -19.33 22.10 19.27
CA GLU A 159 -20.37 21.72 18.31
C GLU A 159 -19.92 21.98 16.86
N GLU A 160 -19.28 23.12 16.62
CA GLU A 160 -18.71 23.46 15.33
C GLU A 160 -17.57 22.50 14.93
N CYS A 161 -16.77 22.07 15.91
CA CYS A 161 -15.73 21.07 15.74
C CYS A 161 -16.31 19.72 15.25
N LEU A 162 -17.37 19.23 15.91
CA LEU A 162 -18.01 17.97 15.52
C LEU A 162 -18.64 18.01 14.11
N ARG A 163 -19.25 19.14 13.74
CA ARG A 163 -19.93 19.28 12.43
C ARG A 163 -18.99 19.56 11.27
N LYS A 164 -17.96 20.40 11.48
CA LYS A 164 -17.09 20.87 10.39
C LYS A 164 -15.86 19.99 10.15
N ILE A 165 -15.43 19.18 11.12
CA ILE A 165 -14.31 18.25 10.91
C ILE A 165 -14.72 17.13 9.96
N ASN A 166 -13.85 16.87 8.98
CA ASN A 166 -14.01 15.71 8.12
C ASN A 166 -13.49 14.44 8.83
N TRP A 167 -14.41 13.72 9.46
CA TRP A 167 -14.11 12.49 10.18
C TRP A 167 -13.63 11.35 9.27
N GLU A 168 -14.09 11.31 8.02
CA GLU A 168 -13.68 10.28 7.05
C GLU A 168 -12.16 10.31 6.81
N LYS A 169 -11.56 11.50 6.77
CA LYS A 169 -10.10 11.67 6.65
C LYS A 169 -9.32 11.29 7.91
N CYS A 170 -9.98 11.27 9.06
CA CYS A 170 -9.36 10.93 10.35
C CYS A 170 -9.31 9.42 10.58
N ILE A 171 -10.13 8.65 9.86
CA ILE A 171 -10.24 7.20 10.04
C ILE A 171 -8.90 6.50 9.74
N PRO A 172 -8.37 5.70 10.68
CA PRO A 172 -7.07 5.05 10.53
C PRO A 172 -7.16 3.73 9.74
N PHE A 173 -7.79 3.74 8.56
CA PHE A 173 -7.90 2.57 7.68
C PHE A 173 -7.65 2.91 6.21
N LYS A 174 -7.14 1.93 5.45
CA LYS A 174 -7.00 1.96 3.98
C LYS A 174 -6.25 3.18 3.39
N ASN A 175 -5.40 3.84 4.17
CA ASN A 175 -4.57 4.95 3.72
C ASN A 175 -3.10 4.53 3.58
N ARG A 176 -2.43 4.92 2.50
CA ARG A 176 -1.01 4.67 2.28
C ARG A 176 -0.12 5.18 3.41
N THR A 177 -0.45 6.33 4.01
CA THR A 177 0.32 6.88 5.13
C THR A 177 0.30 5.94 6.34
N ILE A 178 -0.87 5.42 6.69
CA ILE A 178 -1.04 4.49 7.82
C ILE A 178 -0.30 3.20 7.53
N GLN A 179 -0.45 2.67 6.32
CA GLN A 179 0.21 1.43 5.94
C GLN A 179 1.73 1.57 6.04
N ARG A 180 2.29 2.69 5.57
CA ARG A 180 3.72 2.98 5.76
C ARG A 180 4.10 3.13 7.24
N MET A 181 3.28 3.78 8.06
CA MET A 181 3.55 3.87 9.51
C MET A 181 3.54 2.49 10.17
N ILE A 182 2.61 1.60 9.78
CA ILE A 182 2.56 0.24 10.29
C ILE A 182 3.78 -0.56 9.81
N THR A 183 4.16 -0.47 8.53
CA THR A 183 5.37 -1.16 8.02
C THR A 183 6.62 -0.72 8.76
N VAL A 184 6.83 0.60 8.92
CA VAL A 184 8.00 1.13 9.62
C VAL A 184 8.03 0.64 11.06
N SER A 185 6.92 0.79 11.78
CA SER A 185 6.86 0.36 13.18
C SER A 185 7.04 -1.15 13.35
N SER A 186 6.30 -1.97 12.61
CA SER A 186 6.44 -3.43 12.68
C SER A 186 7.84 -3.90 12.26
N GLY A 187 8.47 -3.23 11.29
CA GLY A 187 9.86 -3.48 10.91
C GLY A 187 10.83 -3.16 12.04
N THR A 188 10.61 -2.07 12.77
CA THR A 188 11.41 -1.75 13.97
C THR A 188 11.26 -2.82 15.05
N PHE A 189 10.03 -3.25 15.36
CA PHE A 189 9.79 -4.32 16.34
C PHE A 189 10.47 -5.64 15.95
N VAL A 190 10.34 -6.05 14.68
CA VAL A 190 11.00 -7.26 14.18
C VAL A 190 12.52 -7.13 14.27
N ALA A 191 13.08 -5.98 13.89
CA ALA A 191 14.51 -5.75 13.97
C ALA A 191 15.01 -5.81 15.43
N THR A 192 14.30 -5.18 16.38
CA THR A 192 14.67 -5.24 17.79
C THR A 192 14.57 -6.64 18.37
N ASP A 193 13.52 -7.39 18.03
CA ASP A 193 13.32 -8.77 18.49
C ASP A 193 14.39 -9.70 17.93
N LEU A 194 14.75 -9.55 16.66
CA LEU A 194 15.84 -10.32 16.03
C LEU A 194 17.20 -10.01 16.68
N ILE A 195 17.48 -8.74 16.98
CA ILE A 195 18.72 -8.33 17.66
C ILE A 195 18.77 -8.92 19.07
N ASP A 196 17.71 -8.78 19.87
CA ASP A 196 17.66 -9.34 21.23
C ASP A 196 17.80 -10.87 21.20
N ALA A 197 17.11 -11.55 20.28
CA ALA A 197 17.23 -13.00 20.09
C ALA A 197 18.65 -13.41 19.72
N ALA A 198 19.31 -12.69 18.82
CA ALA A 198 20.68 -12.95 18.39
C ALA A 198 21.68 -12.76 19.53
N VAL A 199 21.57 -11.66 20.30
CA VAL A 199 22.44 -11.39 21.46
C VAL A 199 22.28 -12.49 22.52
N ARG A 200 21.04 -12.87 22.85
CA ARG A 200 20.79 -13.94 23.83
C ARG A 200 21.26 -15.30 23.33
N ALA A 201 21.11 -15.60 22.04
CA ALA A 201 21.62 -16.83 21.44
C ALA A 201 23.14 -16.90 21.51
N ALA A 202 23.84 -15.78 21.26
CA ALA A 202 25.29 -15.69 21.36
C ALA A 202 25.78 -15.89 22.81
N ILE A 203 25.19 -15.20 23.79
CA ILE A 203 25.55 -15.30 25.21
C ILE A 203 25.26 -16.69 25.79
N SER A 204 24.21 -17.37 25.31
CA SER A 204 23.85 -18.71 25.78
C SER A 204 24.75 -19.84 25.22
N GLY A 205 25.92 -19.52 24.67
CA GLY A 205 26.87 -20.49 24.11
C GLY A 205 26.53 -20.98 22.69
N GLY A 206 25.58 -20.33 22.00
CA GLY A 206 25.23 -20.66 20.61
C GLY A 206 26.31 -20.29 19.59
N ALA A 207 27.26 -19.42 19.96
CA ALA A 207 28.36 -18.98 19.09
C ALA A 207 29.31 -20.11 18.63
N ILE A 208 29.22 -21.29 19.26
CA ILE A 208 30.10 -22.44 18.99
C ILE A 208 29.68 -23.20 17.71
N ASN A 209 28.38 -23.21 17.36
CA ASN A 209 27.88 -23.92 16.18
C ASN A 209 26.70 -23.15 15.52
N PRO A 210 26.75 -22.85 14.20
CA PRO A 210 25.69 -22.16 13.48
C PRO A 210 24.29 -22.78 13.64
N ALA A 211 24.16 -24.11 13.65
CA ALA A 211 22.89 -24.78 13.83
C ALA A 211 22.31 -24.56 15.23
N SER A 212 23.17 -24.59 16.25
CA SER A 212 22.78 -24.33 17.64
C SER A 212 22.41 -22.86 17.88
N PHE A 213 23.08 -21.95 17.18
CA PHE A 213 22.77 -20.52 17.19
C PHE A 213 21.39 -20.27 16.61
N VAL A 214 21.12 -20.76 15.40
CA VAL A 214 19.84 -20.59 14.70
C VAL A 214 18.70 -21.21 15.50
N GLY A 215 18.88 -22.42 16.06
CA GLY A 215 17.87 -23.07 16.89
C GLY A 215 17.52 -22.24 18.14
N ARG A 216 18.53 -21.73 18.85
CA ARG A 216 18.32 -20.91 20.07
C ARG A 216 17.73 -19.54 19.76
N MET A 217 18.07 -18.97 18.61
CA MET A 217 17.50 -17.71 18.14
C MET A 217 16.02 -17.91 17.77
N ALA A 218 15.69 -18.94 16.99
CA ALA A 218 14.34 -19.22 16.52
C ALA A 218 13.32 -19.38 17.66
N LEU A 219 13.73 -19.97 18.79
CA LEU A 219 12.87 -20.10 19.98
C LEU A 219 12.48 -18.77 20.64
N ARG A 220 13.17 -17.67 20.31
CA ARG A 220 12.97 -16.36 20.94
C ARG A 220 12.36 -15.31 20.00
N ILE A 221 12.28 -15.61 18.71
CA ILE A 221 11.71 -14.67 17.73
C ILE A 221 10.19 -14.63 17.88
N ASN A 222 9.61 -13.43 17.82
CA ASN A 222 8.18 -13.24 17.67
C ASN A 222 7.75 -13.57 16.24
N ILE A 223 7.25 -14.80 16.03
CA ILE A 223 6.84 -15.30 14.72
C ILE A 223 5.63 -14.51 14.20
N VAL A 224 4.70 -14.12 15.08
CA VAL A 224 3.53 -13.31 14.70
C VAL A 224 3.94 -11.93 14.21
N GLY A 225 4.89 -11.30 14.90
CA GLY A 225 5.45 -10.00 14.52
C GLY A 225 6.11 -10.04 13.14
N VAL A 226 6.94 -11.07 12.89
CA VAL A 226 7.56 -11.28 11.57
C VAL A 226 6.50 -11.48 10.49
N GLY A 227 5.52 -12.37 10.71
CA GLY A 227 4.44 -12.60 9.75
C GLY A 227 3.65 -11.32 9.44
N ARG A 228 3.33 -10.53 10.47
CA ARG A 228 2.60 -9.28 10.30
C ARG A 228 3.40 -8.23 9.54
N PHE A 229 4.70 -8.13 9.77
CA PHE A 229 5.61 -7.25 9.05
C PHE A 229 5.72 -7.62 7.57
N VAL A 230 5.84 -8.92 7.25
CA VAL A 230 5.86 -9.41 5.87
C VAL A 230 4.59 -9.00 5.12
N ILE A 231 3.42 -9.13 5.74
CA ILE A 231 2.14 -8.68 5.16
C ILE A 231 2.15 -7.15 4.95
N ALA A 232 2.67 -6.38 5.90
CA ALA A 232 2.77 -4.92 5.79
C ALA A 232 3.66 -4.49 4.61
N LEU A 233 4.85 -5.09 4.51
CA LEU A 233 5.80 -4.86 3.42
C LEU A 233 5.18 -5.19 2.05
N GLY A 234 4.53 -6.35 1.93
CA GLY A 234 3.86 -6.74 0.69
C GLY A 234 2.80 -5.72 0.27
N THR A 235 2.01 -5.24 1.23
CA THR A 235 0.99 -4.21 0.99
C THR A 235 1.63 -2.86 0.58
N GLU A 236 2.72 -2.45 1.24
CA GLU A 236 3.45 -1.22 0.90
C GLU A 236 4.04 -1.27 -0.52
N ILE A 237 4.67 -2.39 -0.88
CA ILE A 237 5.23 -2.62 -2.22
C ILE A 237 4.11 -2.55 -3.25
N TYR A 238 2.98 -3.23 -3.01
CA TYR A 238 1.82 -3.22 -3.90
C TYR A 238 1.30 -1.79 -4.15
N MET A 239 1.06 -1.02 -3.10
CA MET A 239 0.63 0.38 -3.23
C MET A 239 1.71 1.27 -3.89
N GLY A 240 2.99 0.94 -3.68
CA GLY A 240 4.13 1.56 -4.33
C GLY A 240 4.08 1.41 -5.85
N VAL A 241 3.88 0.18 -6.33
CA VAL A 241 3.73 -0.13 -7.75
C VAL A 241 2.53 0.59 -8.36
N GLN A 242 1.37 0.55 -7.70
CA GLN A 242 0.15 1.22 -8.18
C GLN A 242 0.32 2.74 -8.32
N LYS A 243 1.02 3.38 -7.38
CA LYS A 243 1.33 4.82 -7.47
C LYS A 243 2.22 5.13 -8.66
N ARG A 244 3.31 4.36 -8.86
CA ARG A 244 4.21 4.57 -10.01
C ARG A 244 3.49 4.42 -11.35
N LYS A 245 2.56 3.46 -11.44
CA LYS A 245 1.72 3.29 -12.64
C LYS A 245 0.91 4.56 -12.94
N LYS A 246 0.18 5.07 -11.94
CA LYS A 246 -0.61 6.31 -12.07
C LYS A 246 0.24 7.55 -12.35
N GLU A 247 1.43 7.64 -11.76
CA GLU A 247 2.37 8.74 -12.03
C GLU A 247 2.89 8.69 -13.47
N ASN A 248 3.24 7.51 -13.97
CA ASN A 248 3.67 7.34 -15.35
C ASN A 248 2.55 7.66 -16.35
N GLU A 249 1.31 7.25 -16.06
CA GLU A 249 0.14 7.64 -16.86
C GLU A 249 -0.03 9.16 -16.89
N ARG A 250 0.03 9.83 -15.73
CA ARG A 250 -0.04 11.29 -15.65
C ARG A 250 1.09 11.97 -16.41
N LEU A 251 2.32 11.46 -16.30
CA LEU A 251 3.48 12.01 -17.02
C LEU A 251 3.31 11.90 -18.53
N ARG A 252 2.78 10.79 -19.04
CA ARG A 252 2.47 10.61 -20.47
C ARG A 252 1.45 11.65 -20.96
N GLU A 253 0.41 11.90 -20.19
CA GLU A 253 -0.60 12.91 -20.53
C GLU A 253 -0.03 14.34 -20.51
N VAL A 254 0.80 14.65 -19.50
CA VAL A 254 1.49 15.94 -19.40
C VAL A 254 2.45 16.15 -20.58
N SER A 255 3.23 15.14 -20.96
CA SER A 255 4.12 15.21 -22.13
C SER A 255 3.35 15.50 -23.41
N ARG A 256 2.24 14.79 -23.66
CA ARG A 256 1.39 15.03 -24.85
C ARG A 256 0.84 16.45 -24.88
N TYR A 257 0.39 16.97 -23.72
CA TYR A 257 -0.09 18.34 -23.61
C TYR A 257 1.02 19.37 -23.89
N LEU A 258 2.24 19.13 -23.41
CA LEU A 258 3.39 19.99 -23.68
C LEU A 258 3.78 19.99 -25.17
N GLU A 259 3.76 18.83 -25.83
CA GLU A 259 4.01 18.72 -27.28
C GLU A 259 3.01 19.55 -28.10
N LEU A 260 1.71 19.45 -27.78
CA LEU A 260 0.67 20.24 -28.45
C LEU A 260 0.83 21.74 -28.20
N ARG A 261 1.18 22.15 -26.97
CA ARG A 261 1.45 23.56 -26.66
C ARG A 261 2.67 24.08 -27.42
N ASN A 262 3.74 23.29 -27.51
CA ASN A 262 4.91 23.66 -28.28
C ASN A 262 4.57 23.85 -29.76
N ALA A 263 3.80 22.93 -30.35
CA ALA A 263 3.33 23.09 -31.73
C ALA A 263 2.50 24.38 -31.92
N ASN A 264 1.59 24.68 -30.99
CA ASN A 264 0.79 25.91 -31.04
C ASN A 264 1.66 27.17 -30.88
N LEU A 265 2.65 27.15 -29.99
CA LEU A 265 3.62 28.24 -29.84
C LEU A 265 4.40 28.48 -31.15
N HIS A 266 4.84 27.42 -31.83
CA HIS A 266 5.49 27.52 -33.14
C HIS A 266 4.57 28.10 -34.22
N LEU A 267 3.28 27.74 -34.22
CA LEU A 267 2.32 28.32 -35.14
C LEU A 267 2.10 29.82 -34.86
N HIS A 268 1.99 30.21 -33.59
CA HIS A 268 1.80 31.61 -33.21
C HIS A 268 3.02 32.46 -33.55
N SER A 269 4.23 31.94 -33.30
CA SER A 269 5.47 32.63 -33.66
C SER A 269 5.60 32.78 -35.17
N ALA A 270 5.26 31.76 -35.96
CA ALA A 270 5.23 31.87 -37.43
C ALA A 270 4.25 32.95 -37.92
N LYS A 271 3.04 33.04 -37.35
CA LYS A 271 2.08 34.10 -37.66
C LYS A 271 2.63 35.49 -37.32
N MET A 272 3.32 35.62 -36.18
CA MET A 272 3.95 36.87 -35.78
C MET A 272 5.05 37.30 -36.75
N TRP A 273 5.88 36.37 -37.22
CA TRP A 273 6.90 36.64 -38.23
C TRP A 273 6.31 37.14 -39.56
N ILE A 274 5.17 36.58 -39.98
CA ILE A 274 4.45 37.04 -41.18
C ILE A 274 3.96 38.48 -40.97
N ALA A 275 3.29 38.76 -39.84
CA ALA A 275 2.79 40.10 -39.54
C ALA A 275 3.91 41.15 -39.43
N ILE A 276 5.06 40.79 -38.83
CA ILE A 276 6.25 41.65 -38.78
C ILE A 276 6.77 41.95 -40.19
N LYS A 277 6.84 40.93 -41.05
CA LYS A 277 7.29 41.10 -42.45
C LYS A 277 6.35 42.00 -43.25
N GLU A 278 5.04 41.88 -43.02
CA GLU A 278 4.04 42.77 -43.64
C GLU A 278 4.20 44.21 -43.14
N TRP A 279 4.34 44.42 -41.82
CA TRP A 279 4.55 45.74 -41.23
C TRP A 279 5.85 46.38 -41.74
N GLN A 280 6.92 45.59 -41.86
CA GLN A 280 8.20 46.07 -42.38
C GLN A 280 8.08 46.56 -43.82
N LYS A 281 7.29 45.90 -44.67
CA LYS A 281 7.01 46.39 -46.04
C LYS A 281 6.27 47.72 -46.02
N VAL A 282 5.24 47.85 -45.18
CA VAL A 282 4.47 49.10 -45.02
C VAL A 282 5.36 50.24 -44.54
N GLN A 283 6.24 49.98 -43.57
CA GLN A 283 7.19 50.97 -43.06
C GLN A 283 8.15 51.45 -44.15
N THR A 284 8.69 50.53 -44.97
CA THR A 284 9.57 50.89 -46.08
C THR A 284 8.84 51.73 -47.13
N SER A 285 7.62 51.36 -47.52
CA SER A 285 6.84 52.16 -48.48
C SER A 285 6.49 53.54 -47.94
N LEU A 286 6.16 53.65 -46.65
CA LEU A 286 5.88 54.94 -46.01
C LEU A 286 7.13 55.83 -46.01
N THR A 287 8.29 55.26 -45.68
CA THR A 287 9.57 55.98 -45.70
C THR A 287 9.91 56.48 -47.11
N GLN A 288 9.64 55.67 -48.13
CA GLN A 288 9.84 56.08 -49.52
C GLN A 288 8.91 57.24 -49.90
N GLN A 289 7.62 57.14 -49.59
CA GLN A 289 6.65 58.20 -49.85
C GLN A 289 7.03 59.50 -49.13
N GLN A 290 7.50 59.41 -47.88
CA GLN A 290 8.00 60.57 -47.14
C GLN A 290 9.18 61.25 -47.85
N ASN A 291 10.18 60.47 -48.28
CA ASN A 291 11.33 61.02 -49.02
C ASN A 291 10.91 61.68 -50.34
N GLU A 292 9.96 61.08 -51.07
CA GLU A 292 9.40 61.66 -52.31
C GLU A 292 8.67 62.98 -52.03
N THR A 293 7.84 63.02 -50.97
CA THR A 293 7.16 64.27 -50.57
C THR A 293 8.13 65.34 -50.12
N GLU A 294 9.19 64.98 -49.39
CA GLU A 294 10.24 65.92 -48.96
C GLU A 294 10.98 66.51 -50.16
N LEU A 295 11.28 65.69 -51.17
CA LEU A 295 11.96 66.14 -52.39
C LEU A 295 11.08 67.10 -53.20
N LEU A 296 9.79 66.80 -53.36
CA LEU A 296 8.82 67.71 -54.00
C LEU A 296 8.68 69.03 -53.25
N LEU A 297 8.69 68.99 -51.92
CA LEU A 297 8.59 70.19 -51.08
C LEU A 297 9.85 71.06 -51.23
N LEU A 298 11.04 70.45 -51.26
CA LEU A 298 12.30 71.15 -51.54
C LEU A 298 12.34 71.76 -52.95
N GLU A 299 11.80 71.06 -53.95
CA GLU A 299 11.69 71.57 -55.32
C GLU A 299 10.74 72.77 -55.38
N SER A 300 9.55 72.66 -54.80
CA SER A 300 8.59 73.77 -54.65
C SER A 300 9.19 74.98 -53.91
N LEU A 301 9.96 74.76 -52.83
CA LEU A 301 10.64 75.84 -52.11
C LEU A 301 11.72 76.51 -52.95
N LYS A 302 12.43 75.76 -53.79
CA LYS A 302 13.41 76.33 -54.73
C LYS A 302 12.72 77.15 -55.83
N GLU A 303 11.64 76.64 -56.40
CA GLU A 303 10.86 77.36 -57.41
C GLU A 303 10.28 78.66 -56.85
N THR A 304 9.61 78.60 -55.69
CA THR A 304 9.08 79.79 -55.02
C THR A 304 10.19 80.79 -54.66
N SER A 305 11.34 80.33 -54.16
CA SER A 305 12.50 81.19 -53.92
C SER A 305 12.99 81.86 -55.22
N ALA A 306 13.04 81.14 -56.34
CA ALA A 306 13.45 81.68 -57.62
C ALA A 306 12.44 82.73 -58.14
N THR A 307 11.13 82.47 -58.00
CA THR A 307 10.05 83.41 -58.31
C THR A 307 10.14 84.67 -57.45
N ILE A 308 10.35 84.55 -56.15
CA ILE A 308 10.54 85.69 -55.24
C ILE A 308 11.75 86.52 -55.67
N GLN A 309 12.87 85.89 -56.03
CA GLN A 309 14.06 86.62 -56.51
C GLN A 309 13.82 87.37 -57.82
N THR A 310 12.94 86.88 -58.70
CA THR A 310 12.57 87.58 -59.95
C THR A 310 11.57 88.71 -59.71
N ILE A 311 10.67 88.58 -58.74
CA ILE A 311 9.68 89.61 -58.38
C ILE A 311 10.28 90.72 -57.51
N SER A 312 11.28 90.40 -56.67
CA SER A 312 11.95 91.33 -55.75
C SER A 312 12.37 92.68 -56.38
N PRO A 313 13.03 92.74 -57.56
CA PRO A 313 13.36 94.01 -58.22
C PRO A 313 12.15 94.75 -58.83
N LEU A 314 11.02 94.07 -59.06
CA LEU A 314 9.78 94.68 -59.57
C LEU A 314 8.89 95.26 -58.46
N LYS A 315 9.22 94.99 -57.18
CA LYS A 315 8.45 95.40 -56.00
C LYS A 315 8.05 96.88 -56.02
N ALA A 316 9.01 97.77 -56.30
CA ALA A 316 8.77 99.22 -56.35
C ALA A 316 7.79 99.64 -57.46
N ASN A 317 7.78 98.92 -58.59
CA ASN A 317 6.85 99.19 -59.68
C ASN A 317 5.45 98.62 -59.40
N ILE A 318 5.35 97.44 -58.78
CA ILE A 318 4.07 96.79 -58.46
C ILE A 318 3.26 97.64 -57.46
N GLU A 319 3.91 98.15 -56.41
CA GLU A 319 3.30 99.07 -55.43
C GLU A 319 2.79 100.36 -56.11
N SER A 320 3.54 100.89 -57.08
CA SER A 320 3.17 102.14 -57.77
C SER A 320 1.94 102.05 -58.67
N TYR A 321 1.57 100.85 -59.12
CA TYR A 321 0.42 100.63 -60.01
C TYR A 321 -0.78 99.95 -59.30
N ASN A 322 -0.55 99.22 -58.22
CA ASN A 322 -1.58 98.56 -57.42
C ASN A 322 -1.20 98.63 -55.93
N ASP A 323 -1.60 99.73 -55.28
CA ASP A 323 -1.37 99.99 -53.85
C ASP A 323 -2.09 98.93 -52.98
N GLY A 324 -1.39 98.34 -52.00
CA GLY A 324 -1.95 97.39 -51.03
C GLY A 324 -1.94 95.90 -51.43
N LEU A 325 -1.64 95.57 -52.69
CA LEU A 325 -1.65 94.18 -53.19
C LEU A 325 -0.59 93.28 -52.51
N LEU A 326 0.55 93.87 -52.10
CA LEU A 326 1.64 93.13 -51.47
C LEU A 326 1.37 92.78 -50.00
N GLU A 327 0.53 93.55 -49.30
CA GLU A 327 0.03 93.22 -47.95
C GLU A 327 -0.97 92.06 -48.01
N GLU A 328 -1.90 92.06 -48.96
CA GLU A 328 -2.87 90.97 -49.16
C GLU A 328 -2.21 89.62 -49.48
N LEU A 329 -1.16 89.62 -50.31
CA LEU A 329 -0.40 88.41 -50.65
C LEU A 329 0.47 87.91 -49.47
N SER A 330 0.92 88.81 -48.59
CA SER A 330 1.67 88.45 -47.39
C SER A 330 0.79 87.70 -46.38
N ASP A 331 -0.45 88.15 -46.18
CA ASP A 331 -1.43 87.52 -45.28
C ASP A 331 -1.94 86.14 -45.78
N LEU A 332 -1.72 85.81 -47.05
CA LEU A 332 -2.14 84.54 -47.67
C LEU A 332 -1.05 83.45 -47.63
N ILE A 333 0.21 83.84 -47.41
CA ILE A 333 1.40 82.96 -47.48
C ILE A 333 1.95 82.63 -46.08
N PHE A 334 1.63 83.43 -45.06
CA PHE A 334 1.96 83.20 -43.64
C PHE A 334 0.72 82.94 -42.79
#